data_AF-A0A318CU90-F1
#
_entry.id   AF-A0A318CU90-F1
#
_cell.length_a   1.000
_cell.length_b   1.000
_cell.length_c   1.000
_cell.angle_alpha   90.00
_cell.angle_beta   90.00
_cell.angle_gamma   90.00
#
_symmetry.space_group_name_H-M   'P 1'
#
loop_
_entity.id
_entity.type
_entity.pdbx_description
1 polymer ?
#
loop_
_entity_poly.entity_id
_entity_poly.type
_entity_poly.pdbx_seq_one_letter_code
_entity_poly.pdbx_strand_id
1 'polypeptide(L)'
;MDRTYESFSDLDPGKDAWIANFYTENHLAYEVFPKEVASPEQLRFMVLLDEEPFYYPCSDQVFKTIIEKKGGDLLTFAYIKVWERVEPLVRSVVKDTYKQKFLLSLLGMKFRRETASLVMLPSRIEKRLLQIFIRVSEIDRPLAQIKETKNRRICELLKSGDFKEAFNDPKGLELREDTPLDEVNFGIHLLQIRRLIALTGYSELWTSEKQITSDTLRSMMKAPIEGPGWIWLKNTFRKWIHSGERRYLLWMGVSAGEILLDLAMIRILIRMGINVILSVKKAFYYDSITLNDVLEDPYLQEMLSGAEIIANPNISKKELLEELKSDKTLYVISDGIQEHFNPLLTSVTFARAFKEADAVVSRSAEDADCFIKSRFRFTRDALSMVCKKTGKLTLREKLRHPKVIRFSEAALRAKAKALVIDLKIKKSQGKKILFYSAIVGSIPHQLETAKKILNVFVDYLRKRQEGVVVINPAEHFEPGMDADDIMYMWEIVQRSGLIDMWRFQTVDDIENAFELMDEKIPPEWIGKDATYSTGCTMEMKIALEIQKEHPEMQIIGPPWEKFLRRKEYGVGKLYDRALGDI
;
A
#
# COMPACT_ATOMS: atom_id res chain seq x y z
N MET A 1 20.20 -3.18 -4.92
CA MET A 1 20.73 -1.82 -5.21
C MET A 1 20.19 -0.90 -4.14
N ASP A 2 20.88 -0.92 -3.01
CA ASP A 2 20.63 -0.09 -1.83
C ASP A 2 21.23 1.29 -2.08
N ARG A 3 20.39 2.33 -1.98
CA ARG A 3 20.77 3.73 -2.16
C ARG A 3 21.04 4.35 -0.80
N THR A 4 22.18 4.04 -0.22
CA THR A 4 22.66 4.71 0.99
C THR A 4 23.94 5.45 0.63
N TYR A 5 23.89 6.77 0.77
CA TYR A 5 24.93 7.76 0.49
C TYR A 5 25.29 8.10 -0.97
N GLU A 6 25.09 7.23 -1.95
CA GLU A 6 25.35 7.57 -3.38
C GLU A 6 24.28 8.50 -4.03
N SER A 7 23.28 8.96 -3.26
CA SER A 7 22.10 9.67 -3.77
C SER A 7 22.13 11.19 -3.61
N PHE A 8 23.13 11.70 -2.90
CA PHE A 8 23.46 13.11 -2.92
C PHE A 8 24.21 13.38 -4.21
N SER A 9 24.05 14.58 -4.76
CA SER A 9 24.74 14.89 -6.02
C SER A 9 26.26 14.82 -5.88
N ASP A 10 26.78 14.76 -4.64
CA ASP A 10 28.18 14.94 -4.24
C ASP A 10 28.82 16.22 -4.79
N LEU A 11 27.98 17.10 -5.36
CA LEU A 11 28.34 18.33 -6.06
C LEU A 11 27.93 19.57 -5.25
N ASP A 12 26.93 19.47 -4.35
CA ASP A 12 26.48 20.58 -3.48
C ASP A 12 26.12 20.10 -2.05
N PRO A 13 27.10 20.06 -1.13
CA PRO A 13 26.89 19.65 0.25
C PRO A 13 25.85 20.48 1.01
N GLY A 14 25.66 21.75 0.66
CA GLY A 14 24.70 22.64 1.34
C GLY A 14 23.26 22.29 0.98
N LYS A 15 23.01 21.95 -0.28
CA LYS A 15 21.71 21.47 -0.76
C LYS A 15 21.41 20.07 -0.24
N ASP A 16 22.40 19.20 -0.23
CA ASP A 16 22.29 17.82 0.25
C ASP A 16 21.96 17.80 1.76
N ALA A 17 22.63 18.64 2.57
CA ALA A 17 22.30 18.84 3.98
C ALA A 17 20.87 19.40 4.19
N TRP A 18 20.40 20.29 3.30
CA TRP A 18 19.04 20.83 3.40
C TRP A 18 17.97 19.79 3.07
N ILE A 19 18.23 18.91 2.09
CA ILE A 19 17.36 17.76 1.79
C ILE A 19 17.33 16.82 3.00
N ALA A 20 18.49 16.48 3.58
CA ALA A 20 18.54 15.65 4.79
C ALA A 20 17.74 16.28 5.95
N ASN A 21 17.88 17.60 6.15
CA ASN A 21 17.10 18.34 7.14
C ASN A 21 15.59 18.24 6.86
N PHE A 22 15.16 18.38 5.61
CA PHE A 22 13.76 18.21 5.21
C PHE A 22 13.22 16.82 5.60
N TYR A 23 13.95 15.74 5.31
CA TYR A 23 13.51 14.39 5.67
C TYR A 23 13.46 14.17 7.19
N THR A 24 14.46 14.65 7.92
CA THR A 24 14.53 14.49 9.38
C THR A 24 13.43 15.28 10.08
N GLU A 25 13.28 16.57 9.77
CA GLU A 25 12.26 17.43 10.39
C GLU A 25 10.86 16.90 10.11
N ASN A 26 10.60 16.39 8.91
CA ASN A 26 9.29 15.81 8.56
C ASN A 26 9.09 14.36 9.05
N HIS A 27 10.10 13.72 9.64
CA HIS A 27 10.12 12.30 10.02
C HIS A 27 9.78 11.39 8.83
N LEU A 28 10.53 11.57 7.74
CA LEU A 28 10.42 10.84 6.49
C LEU A 28 11.68 10.02 6.19
N ALA A 29 12.76 10.20 6.95
CA ALA A 29 14.00 9.44 6.79
C ALA A 29 13.84 8.03 7.39
N TYR A 30 14.01 7.00 6.56
CA TYR A 30 13.91 5.60 7.00
C TYR A 30 15.01 5.26 8.00
N GLU A 31 16.21 5.78 7.76
CA GLU A 31 17.42 5.53 8.54
C GLU A 31 17.28 6.05 9.98
N VAL A 32 16.53 7.15 10.15
CA VAL A 32 16.29 7.77 11.46
C VAL A 32 15.03 7.19 12.12
N PHE A 33 14.02 6.83 11.33
CA PHE A 33 12.70 6.40 11.83
C PHE A 33 12.25 5.04 11.24
N PRO A 34 13.01 3.95 11.36
CA PRO A 34 12.76 2.67 10.66
C PRO A 34 11.50 1.91 11.15
N LYS A 35 10.93 2.34 12.27
CA LYS A 35 9.68 1.80 12.82
C LYS A 35 8.44 2.48 12.27
N GLU A 36 8.57 3.72 11.80
CA GLU A 36 7.47 4.56 11.34
C GLU A 36 7.48 4.78 9.83
N VAL A 37 8.66 4.81 9.24
CA VAL A 37 8.88 5.06 7.82
C VAL A 37 9.04 3.74 7.08
N ALA A 38 8.40 3.64 5.92
CA ALA A 38 8.49 2.52 4.99
C ALA A 38 9.93 2.42 4.48
N SER A 39 10.44 1.20 4.43
CA SER A 39 11.74 0.97 3.78
C SER A 39 11.65 1.24 2.28
N PRO A 40 12.80 1.43 1.58
CA PRO A 40 12.82 1.58 0.14
C PRO A 40 12.09 0.46 -0.61
N GLU A 41 12.11 -0.76 -0.10
CA GLU A 41 11.44 -1.94 -0.68
C GLU A 41 9.93 -1.91 -0.46
N GLN A 42 9.47 -1.61 0.75
CA GLN A 42 8.05 -1.40 1.00
C GLN A 42 7.49 -0.24 0.16
N LEU A 43 8.25 0.85 0.01
CA LEU A 43 7.85 1.98 -0.82
C LEU A 43 7.69 1.57 -2.30
N ARG A 44 8.54 0.66 -2.80
CA ARG A 44 8.46 0.11 -4.16
C ARG A 44 7.19 -0.70 -4.41
N PHE A 45 6.43 -1.09 -3.39
CA PHE A 45 5.10 -1.67 -3.59
C PHE A 45 4.14 -0.67 -4.22
N MET A 46 4.34 0.63 -3.96
CA MET A 46 3.43 1.71 -4.37
C MET A 46 4.04 2.63 -5.41
N VAL A 47 5.33 2.98 -5.29
CA VAL A 47 5.98 4.03 -6.08
C VAL A 47 7.13 3.47 -6.91
N LEU A 48 7.18 3.86 -8.19
CA LEU A 48 8.34 3.66 -9.04
C LEU A 48 9.29 4.86 -8.89
N LEU A 49 10.43 4.63 -8.25
CA LEU A 49 11.49 5.64 -8.10
C LEU A 49 12.36 5.80 -9.36
N ASP A 50 12.53 4.75 -10.19
CA ASP A 50 13.43 4.75 -11.36
C ASP A 50 14.79 5.42 -11.05
N GLU A 51 15.12 6.57 -11.64
CA GLU A 51 16.35 7.33 -11.39
C GLU A 51 16.26 8.34 -10.21
N GLU A 52 15.05 8.63 -9.72
CA GLU A 52 14.84 9.63 -8.67
C GLU A 52 15.38 9.12 -7.32
N PRO A 53 16.28 9.87 -6.66
CA PRO A 53 16.97 9.39 -5.46
C PRO A 53 16.05 9.22 -4.26
N PHE A 54 15.04 10.09 -4.13
CA PHE A 54 14.15 10.12 -2.98
C PHE A 54 12.69 10.38 -3.39
N TYR A 55 11.76 9.77 -2.65
CA TYR A 55 10.34 10.10 -2.75
C TYR A 55 9.96 11.19 -1.76
N TYR A 56 9.11 12.13 -2.16
CA TYR A 56 8.50 13.12 -1.28
C TYR A 56 6.96 13.16 -1.46
N PRO A 57 6.19 13.20 -0.36
CA PRO A 57 4.72 13.09 -0.38
C PRO A 57 4.05 14.46 -0.59
N CYS A 58 4.45 15.18 -1.63
CA CYS A 58 3.85 16.46 -1.99
C CYS A 58 4.00 16.75 -3.50
N SER A 59 3.41 17.85 -3.97
CA SER A 59 3.63 18.28 -5.35
C SER A 59 5.06 18.77 -5.57
N ASP A 60 5.55 18.64 -6.80
CA ASP A 60 6.88 19.13 -7.21
C ASP A 60 7.07 20.62 -6.89
N GLN A 61 5.99 21.41 -7.00
CA GLN A 61 6.02 22.84 -6.71
C GLN A 61 6.28 23.12 -5.22
N VAL A 62 5.62 22.37 -4.32
CA VAL A 62 5.82 22.51 -2.87
C VAL A 62 7.23 22.06 -2.50
N PHE A 63 7.66 20.89 -2.99
CA PHE A 63 9.01 20.38 -2.73
C PHE A 63 10.09 21.37 -3.20
N LYS A 64 9.97 21.88 -4.43
CA LYS A 64 10.88 22.87 -4.99
C LYS A 64 10.93 24.15 -4.14
N THR A 65 9.77 24.64 -3.68
CA THR A 65 9.69 25.85 -2.83
C THR A 65 10.49 25.67 -1.53
N ILE A 66 10.35 24.50 -0.89
CA ILE A 66 11.06 24.16 0.34
C ILE A 66 12.58 24.02 0.09
N ILE A 67 12.97 23.23 -0.91
CA ILE A 67 14.38 22.92 -1.16
C ILE A 67 15.16 24.14 -1.66
N GLU A 68 14.56 24.99 -2.50
CA GLU A 68 15.18 26.23 -2.98
C GLU A 68 15.17 27.35 -1.93
N LYS A 69 14.65 27.10 -0.71
CA LYS A 69 14.49 28.10 0.37
C LYS A 69 13.80 29.36 -0.11
N LYS A 70 12.88 29.22 -1.07
CA LYS A 70 12.10 30.34 -1.56
C LYS A 70 11.08 30.68 -0.50
N GLY A 71 11.32 31.77 0.23
CA GLY A 71 10.33 32.41 1.09
C GLY A 71 9.19 32.95 0.24
N GLY A 72 8.33 32.06 -0.23
CA GLY A 72 7.25 32.36 -1.16
C GLY A 72 5.89 32.23 -0.49
N ASP A 73 4.96 33.08 -0.93
CA ASP A 73 3.56 33.12 -0.48
C ASP A 73 2.88 31.74 -0.49
N LEU A 74 3.30 30.84 -1.39
CA LEU A 74 2.69 29.51 -1.56
C LEU A 74 2.78 28.64 -0.30
N LEU A 75 3.96 28.51 0.31
CA LEU A 75 4.13 27.65 1.49
C LEU A 75 3.51 28.29 2.73
N THR A 76 3.69 29.60 2.90
CA THR A 76 3.06 30.39 3.95
C THR A 76 1.54 30.28 3.89
N PHE A 77 0.94 30.41 2.71
CA PHE A 77 -0.50 30.25 2.50
C PHE A 77 -0.98 28.82 2.79
N ALA A 78 -0.19 27.80 2.43
CA ALA A 78 -0.49 26.42 2.79
C ALA A 78 -0.49 26.20 4.31
N TYR A 79 0.43 26.85 5.05
CA TYR A 79 0.44 26.81 6.51
C TYR A 79 -0.75 27.55 7.12
N ILE A 80 -1.11 28.74 6.61
CA ILE A 80 -2.28 29.49 7.07
C ILE A 80 -3.54 28.63 6.92
N LYS A 81 -3.71 27.94 5.79
CA LYS A 81 -4.83 27.00 5.60
C LYS A 81 -4.90 25.91 6.65
N VAL A 82 -3.76 25.37 7.09
CA VAL A 82 -3.73 24.40 8.19
C VAL A 82 -4.30 25.03 9.47
N TRP A 83 -3.87 26.25 9.80
CA TRP A 83 -4.39 26.97 10.97
C TRP A 83 -5.89 27.26 10.84
N GLU A 84 -6.35 27.71 9.67
CA GLU A 84 -7.77 27.96 9.36
C GLU A 84 -8.65 26.71 9.47
N ARG A 85 -8.08 25.49 9.42
CA ARG A 85 -8.79 24.24 9.69
C ARG A 85 -8.75 23.84 11.17
N VAL A 86 -7.60 24.00 11.82
CA VAL A 86 -7.40 23.56 13.22
C VAL A 86 -8.10 24.49 14.21
N GLU A 87 -8.02 25.80 14.04
CA GLU A 87 -8.62 26.75 14.99
C GLU A 87 -10.15 26.59 15.10
N PRO A 88 -10.93 26.57 14.00
CA PRO A 88 -12.38 26.38 14.09
C PRO A 88 -12.76 25.02 14.69
N LEU A 89 -11.99 23.96 14.41
CA LEU A 89 -12.20 22.64 15.01
C LEU A 89 -12.14 22.69 16.54
N VAL A 90 -11.11 23.34 17.09
CA VAL A 90 -10.96 23.49 18.55
C VAL A 90 -12.15 24.25 19.13
N ARG A 91 -12.55 25.34 18.47
CA ARG A 91 -13.68 26.18 18.90
C ARG A 91 -15.02 25.45 18.84
N SER A 92 -15.22 24.58 17.86
CA SER A 92 -16.49 23.85 17.69
C SER A 92 -16.62 22.65 18.63
N VAL A 93 -15.51 21.99 18.97
CA VAL A 93 -15.53 20.73 19.72
C VAL A 93 -15.28 20.93 21.22
N VAL A 94 -14.38 21.83 21.60
CA VAL A 94 -14.02 22.06 23.02
C VAL A 94 -14.94 23.12 23.62
N LYS A 95 -15.90 22.70 24.45
CA LYS A 95 -16.89 23.58 25.07
C LYS A 95 -16.36 24.37 26.27
N ASP A 96 -15.41 23.80 27.01
CA ASP A 96 -14.81 24.47 28.17
C ASP A 96 -13.94 25.66 27.72
N THR A 97 -14.26 26.86 28.20
CA THR A 97 -13.62 28.10 27.74
C THR A 97 -12.14 28.17 28.11
N TYR A 98 -11.75 27.66 29.28
CA TYR A 98 -10.35 27.67 29.71
C TYR A 98 -9.53 26.67 28.90
N LYS A 99 -9.97 25.40 28.81
CA LYS A 99 -9.34 24.37 27.99
C LYS A 99 -9.24 24.82 26.52
N GLN A 100 -10.28 25.45 25.98
CA GLN A 100 -10.26 25.99 24.62
C GLN A 100 -9.17 27.06 24.44
N LYS A 101 -9.12 28.08 25.32
CA LYS A 101 -8.09 29.14 25.26
C LYS A 101 -6.68 28.59 25.45
N PHE A 102 -6.50 27.68 26.41
CA PHE A 102 -5.24 26.99 26.66
C PHE A 102 -4.77 26.23 25.41
N LEU A 103 -5.66 25.42 24.82
CA LEU A 103 -5.34 24.60 23.66
C LEU A 103 -5.03 25.44 22.42
N LEU A 104 -5.80 26.49 22.15
CA LEU A 104 -5.51 27.43 21.06
C LEU A 104 -4.16 28.14 21.26
N SER A 105 -3.83 28.52 22.49
CA SER A 105 -2.54 29.15 22.81
C SER A 105 -1.38 28.19 22.58
N LEU A 106 -1.51 26.95 23.07
CA LEU A 106 -0.51 25.90 22.89
C LEU A 106 -0.31 25.55 21.41
N LEU A 107 -1.40 25.30 20.67
CA LEU A 107 -1.35 25.00 19.25
C LEU A 107 -0.75 26.16 18.45
N GLY A 108 -1.09 27.41 18.78
CA GLY A 108 -0.55 28.60 18.12
C GLY A 108 0.95 28.76 18.36
N MET A 109 1.43 28.49 19.57
CA MET A 109 2.87 28.46 19.88
C MET A 109 3.60 27.38 19.07
N LYS A 110 3.02 26.17 19.00
CA LYS A 110 3.60 25.06 18.22
C LYS A 110 3.61 25.37 16.73
N PHE A 111 2.50 25.87 16.18
CA PHE A 111 2.40 26.25 14.78
C PHE A 111 3.47 27.28 14.38
N ARG A 112 3.64 28.35 15.17
CA ARG A 112 4.69 29.36 14.89
C ARG A 112 6.10 28.77 14.92
N ARG A 113 6.38 27.89 15.88
CA ARG A 113 7.70 27.23 15.98
C ARG A 113 7.97 26.34 14.76
N GLU A 114 7.00 25.53 14.37
CA GLU A 114 7.13 24.53 13.29
C GLU A 114 7.20 25.16 11.89
N THR A 115 6.61 26.34 11.72
CA THR A 115 6.61 27.07 10.45
C THR A 115 7.81 28.01 10.28
N ALA A 116 8.55 28.30 11.35
CA ALA A 116 9.63 29.30 11.33
C ALA A 116 10.77 28.99 10.34
N SER A 117 11.11 27.71 10.18
CA SER A 117 12.20 27.25 9.29
C SER A 117 11.76 27.01 7.84
N LEU A 118 10.45 27.11 7.54
CA LEU A 118 9.86 26.86 6.22
C LEU A 118 10.27 25.50 5.59
N VAL A 119 10.59 24.51 6.43
CA VAL A 119 11.03 23.17 5.99
C VAL A 119 9.94 22.11 6.12
N MET A 120 8.95 22.35 6.98
CA MET A 120 7.92 21.38 7.31
C MET A 120 6.86 21.27 6.20
N LEU A 121 6.39 20.07 5.91
CA LEU A 121 5.25 19.85 5.03
C LEU A 121 3.96 20.29 5.74
N PRO A 122 3.03 20.98 5.05
CA PRO A 122 1.76 21.38 5.64
C PRO A 122 0.98 20.22 6.27
N SER A 123 0.94 19.05 5.62
CA SER A 123 0.27 17.84 6.15
C SER A 123 0.88 17.36 7.47
N ARG A 124 2.20 17.53 7.63
CA ARG A 124 2.95 17.10 8.82
C ARG A 124 2.73 18.04 9.99
N ILE A 125 2.68 19.34 9.72
CA ILE A 125 2.27 20.34 10.72
C ILE A 125 0.87 20.03 11.22
N GLU A 126 -0.07 19.83 10.28
CA GLU A 126 -1.45 19.53 10.62
C GLU A 126 -1.59 18.27 11.47
N LYS A 127 -0.92 17.18 11.08
CA LYS A 127 -0.86 15.94 11.87
C LYS A 127 -0.41 16.23 13.30
N ARG A 128 0.69 16.97 13.50
CA ARG A 128 1.22 17.28 14.83
C ARG A 128 0.21 18.09 15.66
N LEU A 129 -0.43 19.09 15.06
CA LEU A 129 -1.44 19.89 15.73
C LEU A 129 -2.67 19.06 16.11
N LEU A 130 -3.14 18.19 15.21
CA LEU A 130 -4.26 17.27 15.48
C LEU A 130 -3.92 16.26 16.59
N GLN A 131 -2.70 15.74 16.62
CA GLN A 131 -2.26 14.85 17.70
C GLN A 131 -2.25 15.54 19.07
N ILE A 132 -1.79 16.80 19.13
CA ILE A 132 -1.86 17.60 20.36
C ILE A 132 -3.33 17.85 20.73
N PHE A 133 -4.15 18.25 19.76
CA PHE A 133 -5.58 18.48 19.97
C PHE A 133 -6.27 17.25 20.58
N ILE A 134 -6.11 16.07 20.00
CA ILE A 134 -6.75 14.83 20.50
C ILE A 134 -6.26 14.51 21.91
N ARG A 135 -4.93 14.49 22.13
CA ARG A 135 -4.35 14.09 23.42
C ARG A 135 -4.71 15.05 24.56
N VAL A 136 -4.76 16.34 24.29
CA VAL A 136 -5.01 17.37 25.32
C VAL A 136 -6.50 17.62 25.53
N SER A 137 -7.32 17.47 24.48
CA SER A 137 -8.78 17.64 24.62
C SER A 137 -9.44 16.47 25.33
N GLU A 138 -8.83 15.27 25.30
CA GLU A 138 -9.38 14.03 25.86
C GLU A 138 -10.73 13.65 25.22
N ILE A 139 -10.91 14.02 23.95
CA ILE A 139 -12.13 13.74 23.18
C ILE A 139 -11.84 12.57 22.24
N ASP A 140 -12.46 11.43 22.51
CA ASP A 140 -12.18 10.16 21.82
C ASP A 140 -12.54 10.19 20.33
N ARG A 141 -13.76 10.68 20.00
CA ARG A 141 -14.25 10.77 18.60
C ARG A 141 -14.69 12.19 18.25
N PRO A 142 -13.75 13.10 17.93
CA PRO A 142 -14.11 14.46 17.52
C PRO A 142 -15.00 14.43 16.27
N LEU A 143 -16.02 15.29 16.24
CA LEU A 143 -17.00 15.42 15.15
C LEU A 143 -17.87 14.17 14.86
N ALA A 144 -17.88 13.12 15.70
CA ALA A 144 -18.65 11.90 15.45
C ALA A 144 -20.12 12.16 15.05
N GLN A 145 -20.85 12.92 15.88
CA GLN A 145 -22.25 13.28 15.62
C GLN A 145 -22.45 14.02 14.29
N ILE A 146 -21.49 14.86 13.89
CA ILE A 146 -21.54 15.60 12.63
C ILE A 146 -21.36 14.63 11.47
N LYS A 147 -20.40 13.70 11.56
CA LYS A 147 -20.18 12.66 10.54
C LYS A 147 -21.40 11.75 10.40
N GLU A 148 -21.93 11.26 11.52
CA GLU A 148 -23.11 10.40 11.58
C GLU A 148 -24.34 11.11 10.99
N THR A 149 -24.51 12.41 11.26
CA THR A 149 -25.59 13.21 10.65
C THR A 149 -25.45 13.31 9.13
N LYS A 150 -24.23 13.54 8.63
CA LYS A 150 -23.95 13.55 7.18
C LYS A 150 -24.26 12.18 6.55
N ASN A 151 -23.84 11.10 7.20
CA ASN A 151 -24.07 9.72 6.77
C ASN A 151 -25.56 9.35 6.77
N ARG A 152 -26.29 9.72 7.84
CA ARG A 152 -27.74 9.55 7.95
C ARG A 152 -28.47 10.16 6.76
N ARG A 153 -28.17 11.42 6.44
CA ARG A 153 -28.86 12.16 5.36
C ARG A 153 -28.72 11.46 4.01
N ILE A 154 -27.55 10.92 3.70
CA ILE A 154 -27.37 10.15 2.46
C ILE A 154 -28.03 8.78 2.54
N CYS A 155 -28.01 8.12 3.70
CA CYS A 155 -28.75 6.87 3.88
C CYS A 155 -30.26 7.07 3.64
N GLU A 156 -30.85 8.14 4.18
CA GLU A 156 -32.25 8.53 3.94
C GLU A 156 -32.51 8.88 2.48
N LEU A 157 -31.63 9.67 1.85
CA LEU A 157 -31.71 10.02 0.43
C LEU A 157 -31.72 8.77 -0.45
N LEU A 158 -30.79 7.84 -0.25
CA LEU A 158 -30.70 6.59 -1.03
C LEU A 158 -31.94 5.70 -0.87
N LYS A 159 -32.63 5.78 0.27
CA LYS A 159 -33.87 5.02 0.55
C LYS A 159 -35.13 5.71 0.00
N SER A 160 -35.06 7.02 -0.28
CA SER A 160 -36.19 7.85 -0.73
C SER A 160 -36.80 7.41 -2.07
N GLY A 161 -38.09 7.73 -2.27
CA GLY A 161 -38.79 7.51 -3.54
C GLY A 161 -38.21 8.36 -4.67
N ASP A 162 -37.95 9.65 -4.41
CA ASP A 162 -37.36 10.59 -5.36
C ASP A 162 -36.03 10.10 -5.93
N PHE A 163 -35.15 9.58 -5.07
CA PHE A 163 -33.88 9.02 -5.51
C PHE A 163 -34.09 7.80 -6.39
N LYS A 164 -34.93 6.84 -5.98
CA LYS A 164 -35.20 5.63 -6.76
C LYS A 164 -35.79 5.95 -8.13
N GLU A 165 -36.67 6.93 -8.22
CA GLU A 165 -37.29 7.38 -9.47
C GLU A 165 -36.28 8.05 -10.42
N ALA A 166 -35.43 8.95 -9.89
CA ALA A 166 -34.40 9.61 -10.67
C ALA A 166 -33.26 8.65 -11.09
N PHE A 167 -32.85 7.78 -10.17
CA PHE A 167 -31.73 6.86 -10.34
C PHE A 167 -32.04 5.73 -11.33
N ASN A 168 -33.30 5.31 -11.46
CA ASN A 168 -33.73 4.27 -12.40
C ASN A 168 -34.30 4.81 -13.72
N ASP A 169 -34.17 6.11 -13.99
CA ASP A 169 -34.53 6.69 -15.30
C ASP A 169 -33.73 6.02 -16.43
N PRO A 170 -34.35 5.49 -17.50
CA PRO A 170 -33.59 4.98 -18.64
C PRO A 170 -32.89 6.07 -19.45
N LYS A 171 -33.26 7.35 -19.30
CA LYS A 171 -32.64 8.46 -20.07
C LYS A 171 -31.13 8.54 -19.84
N GLY A 172 -30.38 8.55 -20.95
CA GLY A 172 -28.92 8.59 -20.96
C GLY A 172 -28.25 7.23 -21.15
N LEU A 173 -29.03 6.15 -21.30
CA LEU A 173 -28.54 4.87 -21.78
C LEU A 173 -28.43 4.93 -23.31
N GLU A 174 -27.25 4.69 -23.85
CA GLU A 174 -26.98 4.68 -25.30
C GLU A 174 -27.06 3.23 -25.82
N LEU A 175 -28.21 2.84 -26.37
CA LEU A 175 -28.43 1.51 -26.95
C LEU A 175 -28.70 1.60 -28.46
N ARG A 176 -28.16 0.64 -29.21
CA ARG A 176 -28.53 0.34 -30.60
C ARG A 176 -29.44 -0.89 -30.66
N GLU A 177 -30.19 -1.06 -31.75
CA GLU A 177 -31.11 -2.20 -31.93
C GLU A 177 -30.41 -3.57 -31.83
N ASP A 178 -29.13 -3.63 -32.21
CA ASP A 178 -28.29 -4.82 -32.19
C ASP A 178 -27.47 -5.00 -30.89
N THR A 179 -27.73 -4.20 -29.85
CA THR A 179 -26.94 -4.25 -28.60
C THR A 179 -27.20 -5.56 -27.83
N PRO A 180 -26.16 -6.36 -27.57
CA PRO A 180 -26.29 -7.58 -26.76
C PRO A 180 -26.76 -7.29 -25.31
N LEU A 181 -27.47 -8.24 -24.69
CA LEU A 181 -28.04 -8.08 -23.35
C LEU A 181 -27.00 -7.83 -22.25
N ASP A 182 -25.82 -8.43 -22.39
CA ASP A 182 -24.66 -8.21 -21.52
C ASP A 182 -24.12 -6.77 -21.63
N GLU A 183 -24.06 -6.21 -22.85
CA GLU A 183 -23.70 -4.79 -23.05
C GLU A 183 -24.81 -3.85 -22.56
N VAL A 184 -26.09 -4.22 -22.65
CA VAL A 184 -27.19 -3.47 -22.01
C VAL A 184 -27.00 -3.42 -20.50
N ASN A 185 -26.75 -4.58 -19.86
CA ASN A 185 -26.54 -4.66 -18.42
C ASN A 185 -25.30 -3.87 -17.97
N PHE A 186 -24.20 -3.95 -18.74
CA PHE A 186 -23.02 -3.15 -18.51
C PHE A 186 -23.30 -1.64 -18.62
N GLY A 187 -24.05 -1.22 -19.65
CA GLY A 187 -24.49 0.15 -19.84
C GLY A 187 -25.32 0.68 -18.67
N ILE A 188 -26.23 -0.14 -18.12
CA ILE A 188 -27.03 0.20 -16.93
C ILE A 188 -26.12 0.45 -15.73
N HIS A 189 -25.19 -0.46 -15.44
CA HIS A 189 -24.25 -0.30 -14.33
C HIS A 189 -23.36 0.94 -14.49
N LEU A 190 -22.86 1.21 -15.70
CA LEU A 190 -22.08 2.41 -15.98
C LEU A 190 -22.89 3.69 -15.79
N LEU A 191 -24.14 3.72 -16.25
CA LEU A 191 -25.02 4.88 -16.06
C LEU A 191 -25.28 5.12 -14.56
N GLN A 192 -25.57 4.07 -13.80
CA GLN A 192 -25.75 4.12 -12.36
C GLN A 192 -24.51 4.65 -11.62
N ILE A 193 -23.31 4.14 -11.95
CA ILE A 193 -22.04 4.65 -11.41
C ILE A 193 -21.86 6.13 -11.79
N ARG A 194 -22.10 6.50 -13.06
CA ARG A 194 -21.97 7.91 -13.51
C ARG A 194 -22.84 8.84 -12.69
N ARG A 195 -24.09 8.43 -12.41
CA ARG A 195 -25.05 9.20 -11.61
C ARG A 195 -24.57 9.39 -10.18
N LEU A 196 -24.08 8.32 -9.53
CA LEU A 196 -23.54 8.41 -8.17
C LEU A 196 -22.28 9.29 -8.12
N ILE A 197 -21.38 9.16 -9.11
CA ILE A 197 -20.23 10.06 -9.25
C ILE A 197 -20.71 11.50 -9.35
N ALA A 198 -21.69 11.79 -10.21
CA ALA A 198 -22.22 13.14 -10.38
C ALA A 198 -22.77 13.74 -9.06
N LEU A 199 -23.48 12.93 -8.26
CA LEU A 199 -24.02 13.34 -6.97
C LEU A 199 -22.95 13.69 -5.93
N THR A 200 -21.76 13.08 -6.01
CA THR A 200 -20.66 13.41 -5.08
C THR A 200 -20.13 14.84 -5.30
N GLY A 201 -20.49 15.46 -6.42
CA GLY A 201 -20.22 16.88 -6.68
C GLY A 201 -21.07 17.85 -5.87
N TYR A 202 -22.06 17.38 -5.09
CA TYR A 202 -23.05 18.23 -4.41
C TYR A 202 -23.04 17.99 -2.90
N SER A 203 -22.17 18.70 -2.17
CA SER A 203 -22.07 18.54 -0.71
C SER A 203 -23.35 18.89 0.05
N GLU A 204 -24.21 19.73 -0.54
CA GLU A 204 -25.51 20.09 0.00
C GLU A 204 -26.42 18.88 0.29
N LEU A 205 -26.21 17.76 -0.41
CA LEU A 205 -26.92 16.50 -0.16
C LEU A 205 -26.72 15.98 1.27
N TRP A 206 -25.57 16.25 1.89
CA TRP A 206 -25.26 15.81 3.26
C TRP A 206 -25.03 16.96 4.24
N THR A 207 -24.83 18.19 3.77
CA THR A 207 -24.66 19.36 4.64
C THR A 207 -25.95 20.13 4.89
N SER A 208 -26.96 20.03 4.02
CA SER A 208 -28.25 20.74 4.14
C SER A 208 -29.38 19.82 4.61
N GLU A 209 -30.45 20.41 5.15
CA GLU A 209 -31.71 19.73 5.51
C GLU A 209 -32.80 19.90 4.44
N LYS A 210 -32.47 20.55 3.32
CA LYS A 210 -33.41 20.75 2.23
C LYS A 210 -33.80 19.40 1.63
N GLN A 211 -35.11 19.16 1.53
CA GLN A 211 -35.63 18.03 0.76
C GLN A 211 -35.32 18.24 -0.73
N ILE A 212 -34.99 17.16 -1.42
CA ILE A 212 -34.55 17.20 -2.81
C ILE A 212 -35.49 16.35 -3.64
N THR A 213 -36.11 16.96 -4.64
CA THR A 213 -37.07 16.30 -5.53
C THR A 213 -36.37 15.46 -6.60
N SER A 214 -37.11 14.52 -7.18
CA SER A 214 -36.63 13.70 -8.30
C SER A 214 -36.09 14.54 -9.47
N ASP A 215 -36.74 15.64 -9.85
CA ASP A 215 -36.28 16.53 -10.93
C ASP A 215 -34.94 17.20 -10.62
N THR A 216 -34.74 17.63 -9.37
CA THR A 216 -33.47 18.20 -8.92
C THR A 216 -32.36 17.16 -9.00
N LEU A 217 -32.64 15.93 -8.53
CA LEU A 217 -31.69 14.81 -8.62
C LEU A 217 -31.36 14.47 -10.08
N ARG A 218 -32.34 14.43 -10.98
CA ARG A 218 -32.10 14.22 -12.42
C ARG A 218 -31.15 15.27 -13.00
N SER A 219 -31.30 16.53 -12.58
CA SER A 219 -30.40 17.63 -12.99
C SER A 219 -28.99 17.43 -12.44
N MET A 220 -28.84 17.14 -11.14
CA MET A 220 -27.55 16.88 -10.51
C MET A 220 -26.83 15.67 -11.13
N MET A 221 -27.56 14.57 -11.37
CA MET A 221 -27.07 13.36 -12.01
C MET A 221 -26.61 13.58 -13.46
N LYS A 222 -27.08 14.64 -14.13
CA LYS A 222 -26.67 15.05 -15.47
C LYS A 222 -25.39 15.87 -15.49
N ALA A 223 -24.85 16.26 -14.33
CA ALA A 223 -23.64 17.07 -14.25
C ALA A 223 -22.49 16.49 -15.10
N PRO A 224 -21.72 17.39 -15.77
CA PRO A 224 -20.60 16.96 -16.58
C PRO A 224 -19.48 16.40 -15.69
N ILE A 225 -18.86 15.32 -16.17
CA ILE A 225 -17.64 14.77 -15.59
C ILE A 225 -16.49 15.17 -16.51
N GLU A 226 -15.58 16.00 -16.00
CA GLU A 226 -14.43 16.49 -16.75
C GLU A 226 -13.24 15.55 -16.66
N GLY A 227 -12.43 15.54 -17.72
CA GLY A 227 -11.15 14.83 -17.76
C GLY A 227 -11.24 13.42 -18.35
N PRO A 228 -10.07 12.84 -18.69
CA PRO A 228 -10.01 11.56 -19.40
C PRO A 228 -10.37 10.35 -18.53
N GLY A 229 -10.42 10.53 -17.20
CA GLY A 229 -10.57 9.42 -16.26
C GLY A 229 -11.90 8.66 -16.39
N TRP A 230 -12.97 9.30 -16.87
CA TRP A 230 -14.24 8.61 -17.15
C TRP A 230 -14.11 7.61 -18.31
N ILE A 231 -13.39 7.99 -19.38
CA ILE A 231 -13.15 7.11 -20.53
C ILE A 231 -12.27 5.95 -20.10
N TRP A 232 -11.20 6.25 -19.35
CA TRP A 232 -10.32 5.23 -18.78
C TRP A 232 -11.11 4.23 -17.91
N LEU A 233 -11.94 4.70 -16.99
CA LEU A 233 -12.74 3.86 -16.10
C LEU A 233 -13.69 2.94 -16.89
N LYS A 234 -14.42 3.46 -17.88
CA LYS A 234 -15.29 2.65 -18.74
C LYS A 234 -14.52 1.51 -19.43
N ASN A 235 -13.37 1.85 -20.02
CA ASN A 235 -12.55 0.88 -20.75
C ASN A 235 -11.94 -0.18 -19.81
N THR A 236 -11.49 0.23 -18.63
CA THR A 236 -10.94 -0.66 -17.60
C THR A 236 -12.00 -1.65 -17.12
N PHE A 237 -13.20 -1.19 -16.77
CA PHE A 237 -14.26 -2.09 -16.30
C PHE A 237 -14.75 -3.04 -17.38
N ARG A 238 -14.89 -2.57 -18.63
CA ARG A 238 -15.21 -3.45 -19.76
C ARG A 238 -14.16 -4.56 -19.89
N LYS A 239 -12.87 -4.21 -19.86
CA LYS A 239 -11.78 -5.21 -19.93
C LYS A 239 -11.82 -6.20 -18.78
N TRP A 240 -12.11 -5.73 -17.57
CA TRP A 240 -12.11 -6.56 -16.36
C TRP A 240 -13.22 -7.61 -16.37
N ILE A 241 -14.45 -7.20 -16.71
CA ILE A 241 -15.61 -8.11 -16.78
C ILE A 241 -15.36 -9.26 -17.76
N HIS A 242 -14.75 -8.98 -18.91
CA HIS A 242 -14.47 -10.00 -19.93
C HIS A 242 -13.26 -10.89 -19.61
N SER A 243 -12.44 -10.53 -18.61
CA SER A 243 -11.20 -11.26 -18.35
C SER A 243 -11.38 -12.58 -17.59
N GLY A 244 -12.51 -12.76 -16.89
CA GLY A 244 -12.74 -13.93 -16.02
C GLY A 244 -11.82 -14.01 -14.79
N GLU A 245 -10.88 -13.06 -14.64
CA GLU A 245 -9.98 -12.98 -13.49
C GLU A 245 -10.63 -12.20 -12.35
N ARG A 246 -10.30 -12.59 -11.11
CA ARG A 246 -10.69 -11.83 -9.92
C ARG A 246 -9.92 -10.51 -9.89
N ARG A 247 -10.64 -9.39 -9.95
CA ARG A 247 -10.07 -8.03 -9.97
C ARG A 247 -10.33 -7.31 -8.66
N TYR A 248 -9.35 -6.52 -8.22
CA TYR A 248 -9.41 -5.70 -7.01
C TYR A 248 -9.20 -4.23 -7.31
N LEU A 249 -10.08 -3.39 -6.77
CA LEU A 249 -9.96 -1.94 -6.79
C LEU A 249 -9.68 -1.43 -5.37
N LEU A 250 -8.56 -0.73 -5.16
CA LEU A 250 -8.30 -0.07 -3.88
C LEU A 250 -9.00 1.29 -3.89
N TRP A 251 -9.97 1.50 -3.00
CA TRP A 251 -10.76 2.71 -2.87
C TRP A 251 -10.35 3.49 -1.63
N MET A 252 -9.88 4.72 -1.76
CA MET A 252 -9.30 5.50 -0.66
C MET A 252 -9.72 6.97 -0.65
N GLY A 253 -9.42 7.67 0.45
CA GLY A 253 -9.68 9.10 0.60
C GLY A 253 -11.14 9.45 0.89
N VAL A 254 -11.90 8.50 1.47
CA VAL A 254 -13.33 8.63 1.72
C VAL A 254 -13.65 9.52 2.92
N SER A 255 -14.75 10.27 2.82
CA SER A 255 -15.19 11.24 3.82
C SER A 255 -16.68 11.07 4.18
N ALA A 256 -17.07 11.52 5.38
CA ALA A 256 -18.44 11.44 5.87
C ALA A 256 -19.45 12.16 4.97
N GLY A 257 -20.63 11.58 4.83
CA GLY A 257 -21.63 11.90 3.82
C GLY A 257 -21.35 11.20 2.50
N GLU A 258 -20.26 11.58 1.84
CA GLU A 258 -19.88 11.08 0.51
C GLU A 258 -19.65 9.55 0.48
N ILE A 259 -19.12 8.98 1.56
CA ILE A 259 -18.84 7.54 1.68
C ILE A 259 -20.07 6.66 1.42
N LEU A 260 -21.29 7.11 1.74
CA LEU A 260 -22.49 6.31 1.48
C LEU A 260 -22.81 6.22 -0.03
N LEU A 261 -22.49 7.27 -0.80
CA LEU A 261 -22.53 7.23 -2.27
C LEU A 261 -21.41 6.34 -2.81
N ASP A 262 -20.22 6.39 -2.22
CA ASP A 262 -19.10 5.52 -2.57
C ASP A 262 -19.46 4.03 -2.32
N LEU A 263 -20.08 3.70 -1.19
CA LEU A 263 -20.54 2.34 -0.89
C LEU A 263 -21.64 1.87 -1.85
N ALA A 264 -22.53 2.77 -2.29
CA ALA A 264 -23.50 2.46 -3.34
C ALA A 264 -22.81 2.16 -4.69
N MET A 265 -21.74 2.89 -5.04
CA MET A 265 -20.91 2.60 -6.22
C MET A 265 -20.21 1.25 -6.08
N ILE A 266 -19.62 0.98 -4.91
CA ILE A 266 -18.94 -0.28 -4.60
C ILE A 266 -19.89 -1.47 -4.73
N ARG A 267 -21.14 -1.34 -4.29
CA ARG A 267 -22.16 -2.39 -4.50
C ARG A 267 -22.46 -2.65 -5.99
N ILE A 268 -22.40 -1.63 -6.84
CA ILE A 268 -22.51 -1.84 -8.30
C ILE A 268 -21.26 -2.54 -8.84
N LEU A 269 -20.07 -2.13 -8.40
CA LEU A 269 -18.80 -2.77 -8.78
C LEU A 269 -18.78 -4.27 -8.43
N ILE A 270 -19.26 -4.62 -7.23
CA ILE A 270 -19.37 -6.01 -6.78
C ILE A 270 -20.36 -6.79 -7.66
N ARG A 271 -21.50 -6.19 -8.04
CA ARG A 271 -22.44 -6.80 -9.01
C ARG A 271 -21.84 -6.97 -10.41
N MET A 272 -20.83 -6.18 -10.75
CA MET A 272 -20.01 -6.34 -11.97
C MET A 272 -18.88 -7.37 -11.81
N GLY A 273 -18.75 -8.03 -10.67
CA GLY A 273 -17.69 -9.01 -10.38
C GLY A 273 -16.35 -8.39 -9.95
N ILE A 274 -16.32 -7.10 -9.62
CA ILE A 274 -15.12 -6.38 -9.19
C ILE A 274 -15.08 -6.35 -7.66
N ASN A 275 -14.00 -6.84 -7.07
CA ASN A 275 -13.78 -6.81 -5.63
C ASN A 275 -13.21 -5.44 -5.24
N VAL A 276 -13.50 -4.99 -4.03
CA VAL A 276 -13.06 -3.67 -3.55
C VAL A 276 -12.36 -3.80 -2.21
N ILE A 277 -11.22 -3.12 -2.09
CA ILE A 277 -10.52 -2.90 -0.82
C ILE A 277 -10.75 -1.43 -0.47
N LEU A 278 -11.59 -1.15 0.53
CA LEU A 278 -11.85 0.19 1.05
C LEU A 278 -10.80 0.53 2.11
N SER A 279 -10.09 1.63 1.90
CA SER A 279 -9.11 2.15 2.86
C SER A 279 -9.63 3.38 3.60
N VAL A 280 -9.54 3.31 4.93
CA VAL A 280 -9.94 4.36 5.87
C VAL A 280 -8.73 4.86 6.68
N LYS A 281 -8.84 6.03 7.30
CA LYS A 281 -7.78 6.62 8.12
C LYS A 281 -7.52 5.80 9.39
N LYS A 282 -6.28 5.77 9.86
CA LYS A 282 -5.94 5.16 11.15
C LYS A 282 -6.55 5.89 12.34
N ALA A 283 -6.60 7.22 12.29
CA ALA A 283 -7.02 8.06 13.40
C ALA A 283 -7.77 9.28 12.89
N PHE A 284 -8.38 10.04 13.81
CA PHE A 284 -9.20 11.20 13.50
C PHE A 284 -8.50 12.17 12.54
N TYR A 285 -9.15 12.45 11.41
CA TYR A 285 -8.70 13.42 10.42
C TYR A 285 -9.92 14.10 9.79
N TYR A 286 -10.44 15.13 10.47
CA TYR A 286 -11.63 15.90 10.06
C TYR A 286 -12.80 15.00 9.64
N ASP A 287 -13.29 15.14 8.42
CA ASP A 287 -14.40 14.38 7.85
C ASP A 287 -14.01 13.00 7.33
N SER A 288 -12.71 12.66 7.24
CA SER A 288 -12.29 11.35 6.78
C SER A 288 -12.80 10.24 7.68
N ILE A 289 -13.20 9.12 7.07
CA ILE A 289 -13.66 7.94 7.80
C ILE A 289 -12.47 7.22 8.41
N THR A 290 -12.64 6.74 9.64
CA THR A 290 -11.65 5.95 10.38
C THR A 290 -12.17 4.53 10.64
N LEU A 291 -11.30 3.62 11.10
CA LEU A 291 -11.76 2.29 11.55
C LEU A 291 -12.77 2.39 12.70
N ASN A 292 -12.61 3.34 13.63
CA ASN A 292 -13.59 3.53 14.71
C ASN A 292 -14.95 3.98 14.14
N ASP A 293 -14.96 4.84 13.11
CA ASP A 293 -16.21 5.23 12.46
C ASP A 293 -16.89 4.02 11.78
N VAL A 294 -16.12 3.14 11.15
CA VAL A 294 -16.65 1.89 10.57
C VAL A 294 -17.29 0.99 11.63
N LEU A 295 -16.70 0.92 12.82
CA LEU A 295 -17.16 0.07 13.91
C LEU A 295 -18.30 0.66 14.73
N GLU A 296 -18.50 1.99 14.72
CA GLU A 296 -19.43 2.66 15.63
C GLU A 296 -20.53 3.47 14.94
N ASP A 297 -20.36 3.92 13.69
CA ASP A 297 -21.40 4.65 12.95
C ASP A 297 -22.46 3.65 12.45
N PRO A 298 -23.73 3.75 12.89
CA PRO A 298 -24.77 2.78 12.57
C PRO A 298 -25.09 2.71 11.06
N TYR A 299 -24.93 3.82 10.33
CA TYR A 299 -25.21 3.85 8.90
C TYR A 299 -24.09 3.21 8.09
N LEU A 300 -22.84 3.32 8.56
CA LEU A 300 -21.71 2.60 7.98
C LEU A 300 -21.81 1.11 8.27
N GLN A 301 -22.14 0.71 9.51
CA GLN A 301 -22.36 -0.69 9.87
C GLN A 301 -23.44 -1.35 9.00
N GLU A 302 -24.57 -0.66 8.78
CA GLU A 302 -25.63 -1.15 7.89
C GLU A 302 -25.10 -1.38 6.46
N MET A 303 -24.35 -0.40 5.93
CA MET A 303 -23.92 -0.43 4.53
C MET A 303 -22.74 -1.37 4.27
N LEU A 304 -21.89 -1.57 5.27
CA LEU A 304 -20.74 -2.48 5.27
C LEU A 304 -21.09 -3.87 5.80
N SER A 305 -22.36 -4.18 6.05
CA SER A 305 -22.79 -5.50 6.47
C SER A 305 -22.27 -6.57 5.48
N GLY A 306 -21.52 -7.53 6.01
CA GLY A 306 -20.90 -8.60 5.24
C GLY A 306 -19.48 -8.32 4.71
N ALA A 307 -18.98 -7.09 4.83
CA ALA A 307 -17.59 -6.74 4.54
C ALA A 307 -16.62 -7.37 5.54
N GLU A 308 -15.39 -7.65 5.08
CA GLU A 308 -14.31 -8.18 5.92
C GLU A 308 -13.42 -7.06 6.43
N ILE A 309 -13.14 -7.00 7.74
CA ILE A 309 -12.33 -5.93 8.35
C ILE A 309 -10.96 -6.48 8.71
N ILE A 310 -9.94 -6.07 7.97
CA ILE A 310 -8.55 -6.45 8.22
C ILE A 310 -7.90 -5.36 9.08
N ALA A 311 -7.96 -5.56 10.40
CA ALA A 311 -7.49 -4.58 11.39
C ALA A 311 -5.97 -4.62 11.65
N ASN A 312 -5.31 -5.75 11.36
CA ASN A 312 -3.86 -5.89 11.56
C ASN A 312 -3.10 -4.93 10.62
N PRO A 313 -2.30 -3.97 11.11
CA PRO A 313 -1.56 -3.05 10.26
C PRO A 313 -0.34 -3.70 9.58
N ASN A 314 0.09 -4.89 10.03
CA ASN A 314 1.28 -5.59 9.55
C ASN A 314 0.99 -7.00 8.99
N ILE A 315 -0.17 -7.20 8.34
CA ILE A 315 -0.54 -8.51 7.77
C ILE A 315 0.52 -9.02 6.80
N SER A 316 0.90 -10.30 6.87
CA SER A 316 1.80 -10.93 5.90
C SER A 316 1.18 -11.01 4.51
N LYS A 317 2.00 -11.18 3.46
CA LYS A 317 1.46 -11.38 2.10
C LYS A 317 0.58 -12.63 2.01
N LYS A 318 0.99 -13.72 2.67
CA LYS A 318 0.25 -14.98 2.69
C LYS A 318 -1.13 -14.80 3.32
N GLU A 319 -1.18 -14.24 4.53
CA GLU A 319 -2.43 -13.95 5.23
C GLU A 319 -3.32 -13.02 4.43
N LEU A 320 -2.77 -11.95 3.84
CA LEU A 320 -3.57 -11.05 2.99
C LEU A 320 -4.17 -11.78 1.80
N LEU A 321 -3.40 -12.62 1.11
CA LEU A 321 -3.90 -13.39 -0.03
C LEU A 321 -4.94 -14.44 0.38
N GLU A 322 -4.83 -15.00 1.59
CA GLU A 322 -5.84 -15.91 2.15
C GLU A 322 -7.14 -15.15 2.42
N GLU A 323 -7.07 -13.97 3.04
CA GLU A 323 -8.24 -13.09 3.24
C GLU A 323 -8.89 -12.70 1.92
N LEU A 324 -8.08 -12.24 0.95
CA LEU A 324 -8.57 -11.82 -0.36
C LEU A 324 -9.18 -12.97 -1.17
N LYS A 325 -8.86 -14.24 -0.87
CA LYS A 325 -9.44 -15.41 -1.53
C LYS A 325 -10.77 -15.86 -0.98
N SER A 326 -11.15 -15.40 0.21
CA SER A 326 -12.48 -15.70 0.77
C SER A 326 -13.60 -15.34 -0.20
N ASP A 327 -14.81 -15.83 0.04
CA ASP A 327 -16.00 -15.49 -0.75
C ASP A 327 -16.45 -14.02 -0.56
N LYS A 328 -15.71 -13.25 0.23
CA LYS A 328 -15.94 -11.83 0.47
C LYS A 328 -15.54 -11.00 -0.75
N THR A 329 -16.25 -9.92 -1.00
CA THR A 329 -16.00 -9.03 -2.15
C THR A 329 -15.68 -7.60 -1.75
N LEU A 330 -15.85 -7.27 -0.48
CA LEU A 330 -15.54 -5.97 0.11
C LEU A 330 -14.67 -6.17 1.36
N TYR A 331 -13.52 -5.52 1.35
CA TYR A 331 -12.55 -5.54 2.45
C TYR A 331 -12.36 -4.12 2.97
N VAL A 332 -12.17 -3.95 4.28
CA VAL A 332 -11.89 -2.66 4.91
C VAL A 332 -10.54 -2.72 5.61
N ILE A 333 -9.65 -1.78 5.29
CA ILE A 333 -8.31 -1.66 5.86
C ILE A 333 -8.04 -0.25 6.37
N SER A 334 -7.10 -0.13 7.32
CA SER A 334 -6.52 1.16 7.71
C SER A 334 -5.31 1.52 6.83
N ASP A 335 -5.28 2.76 6.35
CA ASP A 335 -4.09 3.32 5.67
C ASP A 335 -2.88 3.50 6.59
N GLY A 336 -3.06 3.43 7.91
CA GLY A 336 -1.99 3.57 8.90
C GLY A 336 -1.61 5.00 9.25
N ILE A 337 -2.22 6.01 8.62
CA ILE A 337 -1.81 7.42 8.75
C ILE A 337 -2.94 8.32 9.29
N GLN A 338 -2.53 9.48 9.79
CA GLN A 338 -3.40 10.55 10.28
C GLN A 338 -3.07 11.86 9.56
N GLU A 339 -2.93 11.76 8.23
CA GLU A 339 -2.58 12.86 7.33
C GLU A 339 -2.99 12.50 5.90
N HIS A 340 -2.76 13.41 4.97
CA HIS A 340 -2.86 13.16 3.53
C HIS A 340 -2.00 11.97 3.07
N PHE A 341 -2.37 11.37 1.93
CA PHE A 341 -1.70 10.21 1.38
C PHE A 341 -0.18 10.38 1.32
N ASN A 342 0.51 9.54 2.10
CA ASN A 342 1.95 9.55 2.22
C ASN A 342 2.47 8.10 2.22
N PRO A 343 2.87 7.56 1.05
CA PRO A 343 3.43 6.22 0.89
C PRO A 343 4.59 5.87 1.84
N LEU A 344 5.32 6.87 2.34
CA LEU A 344 6.41 6.63 3.29
C LEU A 344 5.91 6.23 4.67
N LEU A 345 4.65 6.52 5.02
CA LEU A 345 4.14 6.37 6.39
C LEU A 345 2.91 5.46 6.48
N THR A 346 2.43 4.94 5.34
CA THR A 346 1.30 4.00 5.33
C THR A 346 1.64 2.70 6.05
N SER A 347 0.59 2.02 6.54
CA SER A 347 0.73 0.67 7.08
C SER A 347 1.27 -0.32 6.04
N VAL A 348 1.91 -1.38 6.52
CA VAL A 348 2.40 -2.48 5.67
C VAL A 348 1.23 -3.14 4.94
N THR A 349 0.10 -3.29 5.63
CA THR A 349 -1.15 -3.82 5.08
C THR A 349 -1.66 -2.99 3.93
N PHE A 350 -1.67 -1.66 4.07
CA PHE A 350 -2.04 -0.75 2.99
C PHE A 350 -1.08 -0.87 1.81
N ALA A 351 0.24 -0.88 2.05
CA ALA A 351 1.24 -1.00 0.99
C ALA A 351 1.08 -2.31 0.20
N ARG A 352 0.82 -3.44 0.90
CA ARG A 352 0.52 -4.74 0.28
C ARG A 352 -0.81 -4.72 -0.48
N ALA A 353 -1.86 -4.15 0.09
CA ALA A 353 -3.15 -4.00 -0.60
C ALA A 353 -3.04 -3.15 -1.88
N PHE A 354 -2.23 -2.09 -1.85
CA PHE A 354 -1.91 -1.28 -3.02
C PHE A 354 -1.18 -2.12 -4.07
N LYS A 355 -0.21 -2.95 -3.65
CA LYS A 355 0.46 -3.89 -4.56
C LYS A 355 -0.55 -4.90 -5.15
N GLU A 356 -1.42 -5.50 -4.36
CA GLU A 356 -2.31 -6.56 -4.86
C GLU A 356 -3.46 -6.03 -5.74
N ALA A 357 -3.89 -4.78 -5.52
CA ALA A 357 -4.93 -4.14 -6.32
C ALA A 357 -4.54 -4.04 -7.81
N ASP A 358 -5.54 -4.14 -8.70
CA ASP A 358 -5.37 -3.94 -10.13
C ASP A 358 -5.35 -2.44 -10.49
N ALA A 359 -6.10 -1.62 -9.75
CA ALA A 359 -6.08 -0.16 -9.84
C ALA A 359 -6.46 0.50 -8.51
N VAL A 360 -6.21 1.80 -8.40
CA VAL A 360 -6.46 2.61 -7.19
C VAL A 360 -7.39 3.77 -7.54
N VAL A 361 -8.35 4.05 -6.67
CA VAL A 361 -9.24 5.22 -6.74
C VAL A 361 -9.02 6.08 -5.51
N SER A 362 -8.72 7.36 -5.69
CA SER A 362 -8.64 8.35 -4.62
C SER A 362 -9.75 9.39 -4.73
N ARG A 363 -10.45 9.61 -3.62
CA ARG A 363 -11.55 10.58 -3.49
C ARG A 363 -11.13 11.91 -2.87
N SER A 364 -9.94 11.99 -2.28
CA SER A 364 -9.45 13.23 -1.64
C SER A 364 -8.86 14.20 -2.65
N ALA A 365 -9.32 15.45 -2.59
CA ALA A 365 -8.79 16.55 -3.41
C ALA A 365 -7.37 16.93 -3.00
N GLU A 366 -7.05 16.80 -1.73
CA GLU A 366 -5.72 17.07 -1.17
C GLU A 366 -4.72 16.00 -1.58
N ASP A 367 -5.13 14.73 -1.63
CA ASP A 367 -4.28 13.64 -2.12
C ASP A 367 -3.98 13.78 -3.62
N ALA A 368 -4.82 14.48 -4.39
CA ALA A 368 -4.59 14.71 -5.81
C ALA A 368 -3.28 15.47 -6.10
N ASP A 369 -2.77 16.25 -5.15
CA ASP A 369 -1.48 16.91 -5.28
C ASP A 369 -0.33 15.89 -5.29
N CYS A 370 -0.44 14.87 -4.44
CA CYS A 370 0.51 13.76 -4.37
C CYS A 370 0.34 12.81 -5.55
N PHE A 371 -0.89 12.46 -5.92
CA PHE A 371 -1.16 11.53 -7.02
C PHE A 371 -0.87 12.17 -8.37
N ILE A 372 -1.41 13.35 -8.68
CA ILE A 372 -1.42 13.90 -10.04
C ILE A 372 -0.33 14.96 -10.25
N LYS A 373 -0.05 15.81 -9.24
CA LYS A 373 0.87 16.95 -9.39
C LYS A 373 2.32 16.64 -9.02
N SER A 374 2.62 15.42 -8.59
CA SER A 374 4.00 14.95 -8.42
C SER A 374 4.53 14.30 -9.71
N ARG A 375 5.84 14.31 -9.90
CA ARG A 375 6.51 13.58 -10.99
C ARG A 375 6.47 12.06 -10.83
N PHE A 376 6.34 11.56 -9.60
CA PHE A 376 6.48 10.15 -9.29
C PHE A 376 5.41 9.30 -9.95
N ARG A 377 5.80 8.14 -10.51
CA ARG A 377 4.84 7.16 -11.05
C ARG A 377 4.52 6.11 -10.00
N PHE A 378 3.30 5.61 -10.03
CA PHE A 378 2.86 4.54 -9.14
C PHE A 378 2.98 3.18 -9.84
N THR A 379 3.03 2.11 -9.05
CA THR A 379 3.03 0.72 -9.53
C THR A 379 1.66 0.27 -10.05
N ARG A 380 0.61 1.03 -9.76
CA ARG A 380 -0.76 0.81 -10.19
C ARG A 380 -1.31 2.02 -10.93
N ASP A 381 -2.24 1.75 -11.83
CA ASP A 381 -3.03 2.82 -12.42
C ASP A 381 -3.86 3.45 -11.30
N ALA A 382 -3.82 4.77 -11.20
CA ALA A 382 -4.54 5.52 -10.20
C ALA A 382 -5.56 6.45 -10.85
N LEU A 383 -6.76 6.55 -10.29
CA LEU A 383 -7.81 7.47 -10.69
C LEU A 383 -8.09 8.42 -9.52
N SER A 384 -7.88 9.71 -9.74
CA SER A 384 -8.30 10.76 -8.82
C SER A 384 -9.69 11.27 -9.22
N MET A 385 -10.64 11.21 -8.29
CA MET A 385 -12.02 11.66 -8.45
C MET A 385 -12.29 12.80 -7.49
N VAL A 386 -12.27 14.04 -7.99
CA VAL A 386 -12.31 15.24 -7.14
C VAL A 386 -13.36 16.23 -7.60
N CYS A 387 -14.07 16.81 -6.64
CA CYS A 387 -14.97 17.93 -6.88
C CYS A 387 -14.21 19.25 -6.73
N LYS A 388 -14.10 20.04 -7.81
CA LYS A 388 -13.41 21.35 -7.74
C LYS A 388 -14.32 22.47 -7.26
N LYS A 389 -15.60 22.39 -7.64
CA LYS A 389 -16.69 23.31 -7.31
C LYS A 389 -17.99 22.50 -7.36
N THR A 390 -19.04 22.95 -6.67
CA THR A 390 -20.34 22.29 -6.68
C THR A 390 -20.79 21.93 -8.11
N GLY A 391 -21.11 20.66 -8.34
CA GLY A 391 -21.52 20.12 -9.65
C GLY A 391 -20.42 20.02 -10.71
N LYS A 392 -19.16 20.30 -10.37
CA LYS A 392 -18.01 20.25 -11.28
C LYS A 392 -16.98 19.21 -10.82
N LEU A 393 -17.17 17.98 -11.29
CA LEU A 393 -16.31 16.85 -11.00
C LEU A 393 -15.22 16.70 -12.04
N THR A 394 -14.01 16.40 -11.59
CA THR A 394 -12.86 16.11 -12.43
C THR A 394 -12.35 14.71 -12.11
N LEU A 395 -12.28 13.87 -13.14
CA LEU A 395 -11.70 12.53 -13.12
C LEU A 395 -10.37 12.55 -13.88
N ARG A 396 -9.27 12.24 -13.20
CA ARG A 396 -7.93 12.21 -13.79
C ARG A 396 -7.22 10.92 -13.44
N GLU A 397 -6.83 10.19 -14.47
CA GLU A 397 -5.99 9.01 -14.35
C GLU A 397 -4.50 9.38 -14.33
N LYS A 398 -3.73 8.55 -13.63
CA LYS A 398 -2.28 8.48 -13.73
C LYS A 398 -1.91 7.03 -13.97
N LEU A 399 -1.58 6.74 -15.22
CA LEU A 399 -1.20 5.39 -15.64
C LEU A 399 0.15 5.00 -15.02
N ARG A 400 0.24 3.73 -14.63
CA ARG A 400 1.49 3.10 -14.19
C ARG A 400 2.51 3.11 -15.32
N HIS A 401 3.78 3.10 -14.95
CA HIS A 401 4.85 3.08 -15.94
C HIS A 401 4.98 1.69 -16.59
N PRO A 402 5.23 1.57 -17.91
CA PRO A 402 5.40 0.28 -18.59
C PRO A 402 6.53 -0.60 -18.04
N LYS A 403 7.57 0.00 -17.45
CA LYS A 403 8.67 -0.72 -16.78
C LYS A 403 8.21 -1.52 -15.53
N VAL A 404 7.03 -1.23 -14.98
CA VAL A 404 6.52 -1.94 -13.80
C VAL A 404 6.02 -3.32 -14.24
N ILE A 405 6.82 -4.35 -13.95
CA ILE A 405 6.46 -5.74 -14.17
C ILE A 405 5.63 -6.21 -12.96
N ARG A 406 4.51 -6.89 -13.24
CA ARG A 406 3.64 -7.49 -12.21
C ARG A 406 3.70 -9.00 -12.33
N PHE A 407 4.03 -9.67 -11.23
CA PHE A 407 3.78 -11.09 -11.08
C PHE A 407 2.45 -11.29 -10.39
N SER A 408 1.47 -11.86 -11.10
CA SER A 408 0.23 -12.27 -10.46
C SER A 408 0.47 -13.51 -9.59
N GLU A 409 -0.38 -13.73 -8.60
CA GLU A 409 -0.34 -14.96 -7.81
C GLU A 409 -0.44 -16.20 -8.71
N ALA A 410 -1.31 -16.17 -9.72
CA ALA A 410 -1.44 -17.25 -10.70
C ALA A 410 -0.12 -17.51 -11.45
N ALA A 411 0.60 -16.45 -11.84
CA ALA A 411 1.91 -16.58 -12.47
C ALA A 411 2.95 -17.17 -11.52
N LEU A 412 3.01 -16.71 -10.26
CA LEU A 412 3.91 -17.25 -9.25
C LEU A 412 3.60 -18.72 -8.94
N ARG A 413 2.32 -19.08 -8.82
CA ARG A 413 1.88 -20.48 -8.64
C ARG A 413 2.20 -21.34 -9.86
N ALA A 414 2.01 -20.82 -11.07
CA ALA A 414 2.34 -21.56 -12.29
C ALA A 414 3.85 -21.85 -12.36
N LYS A 415 4.69 -20.86 -12.01
CA LYS A 415 6.14 -21.04 -11.89
C LYS A 415 6.50 -22.08 -10.81
N ALA A 416 5.93 -21.96 -9.60
CA ALA A 416 6.14 -22.94 -8.54
C ALA A 416 5.72 -24.36 -8.97
N LYS A 417 4.56 -24.50 -9.62
CA LYS A 417 4.09 -25.79 -10.15
C LYS A 417 5.00 -26.36 -11.22
N ALA A 418 5.51 -25.52 -12.14
CA ALA A 418 6.46 -25.94 -13.16
C ALA A 418 7.75 -26.48 -12.52
N LEU A 419 8.27 -25.81 -11.49
CA LEU A 419 9.42 -26.28 -10.71
C LEU A 419 9.11 -27.62 -10.02
N VAL A 420 7.95 -27.74 -9.36
CA VAL A 420 7.52 -28.99 -8.72
C VAL A 420 7.40 -30.14 -9.74
N ILE A 421 6.92 -29.87 -10.95
CA ILE A 421 6.85 -30.88 -12.02
C ILE A 421 8.25 -31.31 -12.46
N ASP A 422 9.18 -30.38 -12.68
CA ASP A 422 10.57 -30.73 -13.02
C ASP A 422 11.21 -31.57 -11.91
N LEU A 423 11.05 -31.18 -10.64
CA LEU A 423 11.56 -31.93 -9.51
C LEU A 423 10.98 -33.35 -9.42
N LYS A 424 9.69 -33.54 -9.72
CA LYS A 424 9.08 -34.88 -9.81
C LYS A 424 9.72 -35.71 -10.91
N ILE A 425 9.98 -35.12 -12.07
CA ILE A 425 10.67 -35.80 -13.18
C ILE A 425 12.08 -36.22 -12.73
N LYS A 426 12.85 -35.32 -12.10
CA LYS A 426 14.19 -35.66 -11.58
C LYS A 426 14.13 -36.78 -10.55
N LYS A 427 13.17 -36.77 -9.63
CA LYS A 427 12.97 -37.87 -8.67
C LYS A 427 12.64 -39.19 -9.35
N SER A 428 11.80 -39.18 -10.39
CA SER A 428 11.49 -40.40 -11.15
C SER A 428 12.69 -40.98 -11.88
N GLN A 429 13.71 -40.17 -12.16
CA GLN A 429 15.00 -40.58 -12.72
C GLN A 429 15.98 -41.09 -11.65
N GLY A 430 15.53 -41.29 -10.40
CA GLY A 430 16.34 -41.73 -9.28
C GLY A 430 17.23 -40.64 -8.67
N LYS A 431 17.06 -39.37 -9.06
CA LYS A 431 17.85 -38.27 -8.50
C LYS A 431 17.33 -37.85 -7.13
N LYS A 432 18.25 -37.49 -6.24
CA LYS A 432 17.94 -36.86 -4.95
C LYS A 432 17.89 -35.34 -5.09
N ILE A 433 16.99 -34.69 -4.36
CA ILE A 433 16.81 -33.24 -4.41
C ILE A 433 17.45 -32.61 -3.17
N LEU A 434 18.41 -31.72 -3.39
CA LEU A 434 19.05 -30.93 -2.35
C LEU A 434 18.60 -29.47 -2.45
N PHE A 435 17.93 -28.98 -1.43
CA PHE A 435 17.61 -27.56 -1.29
C PHE A 435 18.75 -26.86 -0.53
N TYR A 436 19.42 -25.90 -1.18
CA TYR A 436 20.49 -25.13 -0.57
C TYR A 436 20.00 -23.76 -0.14
N SER A 437 19.97 -23.54 1.17
CA SER A 437 19.55 -22.30 1.83
C SER A 437 20.78 -21.48 2.22
N ALA A 438 20.89 -20.24 1.74
CA ALA A 438 22.07 -19.40 1.92
C ALA A 438 21.73 -17.97 2.36
N ILE A 439 22.72 -17.27 2.93
CA ILE A 439 22.55 -15.87 3.35
C ILE A 439 22.62 -14.94 2.14
N VAL A 440 21.46 -14.59 1.60
CA VAL A 440 21.35 -13.64 0.48
C VAL A 440 20.66 -12.37 0.97
N GLY A 441 21.37 -11.24 0.87
CA GLY A 441 20.86 -9.93 1.26
C GLY A 441 20.94 -9.61 2.76
N SER A 442 21.31 -10.58 3.61
CA SER A 442 21.35 -10.44 5.08
C SER A 442 22.56 -9.69 5.64
N ILE A 443 23.62 -9.51 4.85
CA ILE A 443 24.78 -8.70 5.23
C ILE A 443 24.69 -7.38 4.44
N PRO A 444 24.62 -6.22 5.11
CA PRO A 444 24.55 -4.92 4.45
C PRO A 444 25.64 -4.74 3.40
N HIS A 445 25.30 -4.20 2.23
CA HIS A 445 26.23 -3.92 1.11
C HIS A 445 26.95 -5.15 0.50
N GLN A 446 26.58 -6.38 0.86
CA GLN A 446 27.27 -7.60 0.43
C GLN A 446 26.42 -8.51 -0.46
N LEU A 447 25.37 -7.98 -1.11
CA LEU A 447 24.46 -8.79 -1.93
C LEU A 447 25.15 -9.47 -3.12
N GLU A 448 26.04 -8.76 -3.83
CA GLU A 448 26.75 -9.34 -4.99
C GLU A 448 27.76 -10.39 -4.55
N THR A 449 28.49 -10.15 -3.45
CA THR A 449 29.35 -11.14 -2.81
C THR A 449 28.56 -12.38 -2.38
N ALA A 450 27.38 -12.18 -1.79
CA ALA A 450 26.49 -13.26 -1.37
C ALA A 450 26.05 -14.13 -2.55
N LYS A 451 25.65 -13.50 -3.66
CA LYS A 451 25.31 -14.22 -4.91
C LYS A 451 26.52 -14.98 -5.47
N LYS A 452 27.70 -14.38 -5.42
CA LYS A 452 28.94 -15.00 -5.91
C LYS A 452 29.30 -16.25 -5.11
N ILE A 453 29.35 -16.15 -3.78
CA ILE A 453 29.57 -17.26 -2.85
C ILE A 453 28.57 -18.38 -3.12
N LEU A 454 27.29 -18.02 -3.24
CA LEU A 454 26.20 -18.94 -3.46
C LEU A 454 26.34 -19.71 -4.78
N ASN A 455 26.60 -19.02 -5.89
CA ASN A 455 26.77 -19.66 -7.20
C ASN A 455 27.98 -20.60 -7.21
N VAL A 456 29.13 -20.15 -6.68
CA VAL A 456 30.35 -20.96 -6.62
C VAL A 456 30.14 -22.24 -5.81
N PHE A 457 29.50 -22.12 -4.64
CA PHE A 457 29.29 -23.27 -3.77
C PHE A 457 28.24 -24.23 -4.34
N VAL A 458 27.16 -23.72 -4.93
CA VAL A 458 26.15 -24.56 -5.60
C VAL A 458 26.78 -25.32 -6.78
N ASP A 459 27.61 -24.68 -7.58
CA ASP A 459 28.32 -25.34 -8.70
C ASP A 459 29.31 -26.40 -8.20
N TYR A 460 29.99 -26.13 -7.08
CA TYR A 460 30.83 -27.10 -6.43
C TYR A 460 30.05 -28.33 -5.95
N LEU A 461 28.89 -28.14 -5.31
CA LEU A 461 28.00 -29.24 -4.90
C LEU A 461 27.53 -30.06 -6.12
N ARG A 462 27.12 -29.38 -7.20
CA ARG A 462 26.69 -30.02 -8.46
C ARG A 462 27.79 -30.86 -9.10
N LYS A 463 29.06 -30.45 -9.01
CA LYS A 463 30.21 -31.20 -9.54
C LYS A 463 30.59 -32.41 -8.68
N ARG A 464 30.43 -32.31 -7.36
CA ARG A 464 30.91 -33.33 -6.42
C ARG A 464 29.88 -34.43 -6.14
N GLN A 465 28.59 -34.16 -6.32
CA GLN A 465 27.51 -35.09 -5.98
C GLN A 465 26.84 -35.65 -7.23
N GLU A 466 27.15 -36.89 -7.57
CA GLU A 466 26.46 -37.61 -8.64
C GLU A 466 25.03 -37.98 -8.22
N GLY A 467 24.06 -37.85 -9.13
CA GLY A 467 22.66 -38.18 -8.87
C GLY A 467 21.91 -37.19 -7.96
N VAL A 468 22.50 -36.04 -7.62
CA VAL A 468 21.84 -34.99 -6.82
C VAL A 468 21.49 -33.78 -7.69
N VAL A 469 20.29 -33.22 -7.49
CA VAL A 469 19.86 -31.95 -8.08
C VAL A 469 19.84 -30.90 -6.99
N VAL A 470 20.74 -29.91 -7.11
CA VAL A 470 20.82 -28.78 -6.18
C VAL A 470 19.93 -27.65 -6.68
N ILE A 471 18.96 -27.25 -5.85
CA ILE A 471 18.06 -26.12 -6.09
C ILE A 471 18.28 -25.03 -5.06
N ASN A 472 18.10 -23.77 -5.49
CA ASN A 472 18.37 -22.59 -4.67
C ASN A 472 17.44 -21.42 -5.08
N PRO A 473 16.81 -20.73 -4.11
CA PRO A 473 15.95 -19.59 -4.39
C PRO A 473 16.56 -18.44 -5.18
N ALA A 474 17.85 -18.17 -4.97
CA ALA A 474 18.50 -17.01 -5.59
C ALA A 474 18.67 -17.14 -7.11
N GLU A 475 18.69 -18.36 -7.65
CA GLU A 475 18.81 -18.62 -9.09
C GLU A 475 17.54 -18.25 -9.88
N HIS A 476 16.42 -18.00 -9.18
CA HIS A 476 15.10 -17.74 -9.78
C HIS A 476 14.63 -16.29 -9.57
N PHE A 477 15.55 -15.36 -9.30
CA PHE A 477 15.24 -13.93 -9.21
C PHE A 477 14.99 -13.36 -10.61
N GLU A 478 13.77 -12.93 -10.90
CA GLU A 478 13.46 -12.24 -12.16
C GLU A 478 13.23 -10.74 -11.92
N PRO A 479 13.61 -9.88 -12.88
CA PRO A 479 13.29 -8.46 -12.81
C PRO A 479 11.79 -8.22 -12.55
N GLY A 480 11.50 -7.51 -11.47
CA GLY A 480 10.13 -7.19 -11.05
C GLY A 480 9.52 -8.12 -10.00
N MET A 481 10.18 -9.23 -9.63
CA MET A 481 9.85 -9.97 -8.42
C MET A 481 10.46 -9.27 -7.20
N ASP A 482 9.70 -9.15 -6.12
CA ASP A 482 10.24 -8.76 -4.82
C ASP A 482 10.42 -9.97 -3.89
N ALA A 483 10.99 -9.73 -2.71
CA ALA A 483 11.25 -10.77 -1.72
C ALA A 483 9.96 -11.52 -1.32
N ASP A 484 8.84 -10.80 -1.17
CA ASP A 484 7.54 -11.39 -0.84
C ASP A 484 7.02 -12.30 -1.98
N ASP A 485 7.30 -11.98 -3.25
CA ASP A 485 6.99 -12.82 -4.41
C ASP A 485 7.80 -14.12 -4.45
N ILE A 486 9.11 -14.01 -4.22
CA ILE A 486 10.03 -15.15 -4.23
C ILE A 486 9.72 -16.09 -3.07
N MET A 487 9.58 -15.55 -1.85
CA MET A 487 9.24 -16.36 -0.68
C MET A 487 7.93 -17.11 -0.88
N TYR A 488 6.90 -16.43 -1.38
CA TYR A 488 5.61 -17.05 -1.66
C TYR A 488 5.71 -18.22 -2.65
N MET A 489 6.44 -18.02 -3.76
CA MET A 489 6.67 -19.06 -4.76
C MET A 489 7.44 -20.24 -4.17
N TRP A 490 8.50 -19.97 -3.41
CA TRP A 490 9.37 -21.00 -2.85
C TRP A 490 8.75 -21.77 -1.70
N GLU A 491 7.90 -21.15 -0.87
CA GLU A 491 7.17 -21.87 0.17
C GLU A 491 6.31 -23.00 -0.44
N ILE A 492 5.73 -22.78 -1.64
CA ILE A 492 4.97 -23.82 -2.37
C ILE A 492 5.89 -24.97 -2.80
N VAL A 493 7.08 -24.66 -3.32
CA VAL A 493 8.05 -25.67 -3.77
C VAL A 493 8.62 -26.44 -2.58
N GLN A 494 8.95 -25.74 -1.50
CA GLN A 494 9.49 -26.30 -0.27
C GLN A 494 8.50 -27.29 0.35
N ARG A 495 7.23 -26.90 0.49
CA ARG A 495 6.15 -27.74 1.04
C ARG A 495 5.65 -28.83 0.09
N SER A 496 6.33 -29.08 -1.04
CA SER A 496 5.90 -30.12 -2.00
C SER A 496 6.23 -31.55 -1.58
N GLY A 497 7.03 -31.75 -0.53
CA GLY A 497 7.50 -33.08 -0.07
C GLY A 497 8.55 -33.71 -0.98
N LEU A 498 9.12 -32.96 -1.94
CA LEU A 498 10.08 -33.48 -2.91
C LEU A 498 11.54 -33.38 -2.46
N ILE A 499 11.83 -32.54 -1.47
CA ILE A 499 13.18 -32.29 -0.96
C ILE A 499 13.65 -33.51 -0.15
N ASP A 500 14.79 -34.10 -0.51
CA ASP A 500 15.40 -35.19 0.26
C ASP A 500 16.42 -34.66 1.27
N MET A 501 17.12 -33.58 0.91
CA MET A 501 18.15 -32.95 1.74
C MET A 501 17.94 -31.44 1.77
N TRP A 502 17.85 -30.88 2.97
CA TRP A 502 17.81 -29.45 3.21
C TRP A 502 19.13 -29.02 3.83
N ARG A 503 19.98 -28.34 3.06
CA ARG A 503 21.28 -27.86 3.54
C ARG A 503 21.22 -26.35 3.78
N PHE A 504 21.47 -25.95 5.02
CA PHE A 504 21.71 -24.57 5.40
C PHE A 504 23.21 -24.27 5.30
N GLN A 505 23.55 -23.17 4.64
CA GLN A 505 24.92 -22.67 4.49
C GLN A 505 25.59 -22.52 5.86
N THR A 506 26.73 -23.17 6.02
CA THR A 506 27.58 -23.09 7.22
C THR A 506 28.70 -22.06 7.02
N VAL A 507 29.45 -21.78 8.09
CA VAL A 507 30.71 -21.01 8.00
C VAL A 507 31.65 -21.73 7.02
N ASP A 508 31.87 -23.03 7.19
CA ASP A 508 32.72 -23.84 6.32
C ASP A 508 32.33 -23.77 4.83
N ASP A 509 31.03 -23.68 4.52
CA ASP A 509 30.56 -23.51 3.14
C ASP A 509 31.02 -22.18 2.54
N ILE A 510 30.99 -21.12 3.35
CA ILE A 510 31.44 -19.78 2.95
C ILE A 510 32.96 -19.76 2.80
N GLU A 511 33.70 -20.32 3.76
CA GLU A 511 35.16 -20.37 3.70
C GLU A 511 35.64 -21.14 2.47
N ASN A 512 35.03 -22.29 2.19
CA ASN A 512 35.32 -23.10 1.01
C ASN A 512 34.92 -22.37 -0.28
N ALA A 513 33.82 -21.61 -0.30
CA ALA A 513 33.47 -20.80 -1.46
C ALA A 513 34.54 -19.73 -1.75
N PHE A 514 35.07 -19.06 -0.73
CA PHE A 514 36.17 -18.09 -0.89
C PHE A 514 37.47 -18.76 -1.36
N GLU A 515 37.78 -19.95 -0.82
CA GLU A 515 38.92 -20.75 -1.27
C GLU A 515 38.79 -21.14 -2.76
N LEU A 516 37.61 -21.59 -3.19
CA LEU A 516 37.31 -21.91 -4.59
C LEU A 516 37.39 -20.70 -5.53
N MET A 517 37.29 -19.48 -4.99
CA MET A 517 37.44 -18.22 -5.71
C MET A 517 38.88 -17.67 -5.69
N ASP A 518 39.80 -18.31 -4.95
CA ASP A 518 41.15 -17.81 -4.67
C ASP A 518 41.14 -16.41 -4.02
N GLU A 519 40.16 -16.17 -3.13
CA GLU A 519 39.94 -14.89 -2.46
C GLU A 519 40.05 -15.02 -0.93
N LYS A 520 40.61 -14.00 -0.27
CA LYS A 520 40.57 -13.93 1.20
C LYS A 520 39.17 -13.57 1.67
N ILE A 521 38.73 -14.19 2.77
CA ILE A 521 37.43 -13.90 3.40
C ILE A 521 37.45 -12.46 3.94
N PRO A 522 36.56 -11.57 3.47
CA PRO A 522 36.44 -10.22 4.00
C PRO A 522 35.97 -10.22 5.45
N PRO A 523 36.37 -9.24 6.28
CA PRO A 523 35.97 -9.16 7.69
C PRO A 523 34.45 -9.26 7.93
N GLU A 524 33.65 -8.73 7.01
CA GLU A 524 32.19 -8.73 7.07
C GLU A 524 31.58 -10.15 7.01
N TRP A 525 32.31 -11.11 6.42
CA TRP A 525 31.89 -12.49 6.19
C TRP A 525 32.43 -13.49 7.21
N ILE A 526 33.43 -13.11 8.01
CA ILE A 526 34.06 -14.00 8.99
C ILE A 526 33.03 -14.44 10.05
N GLY A 527 32.90 -15.76 10.22
CA GLY A 527 32.00 -16.37 11.21
C GLY A 527 30.52 -16.14 10.95
N LYS A 528 30.14 -15.75 9.72
CA LYS A 528 28.75 -15.67 9.28
C LYS A 528 28.30 -17.00 8.69
N ASP A 529 27.02 -17.32 8.80
CA ASP A 529 26.39 -18.52 8.25
C ASP A 529 24.88 -18.28 8.08
N ALA A 530 24.13 -19.30 7.63
CA ALA A 530 22.68 -19.27 7.45
C ALA A 530 21.91 -18.68 8.65
N THR A 531 22.40 -18.76 9.88
CA THR A 531 21.70 -18.24 11.08
C THR A 531 21.63 -16.71 11.11
N TYR A 532 22.42 -16.02 10.27
CA TYR A 532 22.35 -14.57 10.09
C TYR A 532 21.22 -14.13 9.15
N SER A 533 20.51 -15.05 8.51
CA SER A 533 19.44 -14.73 7.56
C SER A 533 18.07 -15.04 8.14
N THR A 534 17.19 -14.03 8.14
CA THR A 534 15.78 -14.24 8.52
C THR A 534 15.07 -15.16 7.54
N GLY A 535 15.55 -15.21 6.29
CA GLY A 535 15.10 -16.21 5.32
C GLY A 535 15.40 -17.61 5.71
N CYS A 536 16.65 -17.88 6.04
CA CYS A 536 17.03 -19.19 6.52
C CYS A 536 16.30 -19.55 7.83
N THR A 537 15.96 -18.58 8.69
CA THR A 537 15.11 -18.85 9.87
C THR A 537 13.69 -19.30 9.49
N MET A 538 13.04 -18.65 8.52
CA MET A 538 11.72 -19.07 8.04
C MET A 538 11.79 -20.42 7.32
N GLU A 539 12.80 -20.61 6.48
CA GLU A 539 13.08 -21.87 5.80
C GLU A 539 13.35 -23.01 6.78
N MET A 540 14.05 -22.77 7.88
CA MET A 540 14.28 -23.76 8.94
C MET A 540 12.98 -24.17 9.62
N LYS A 541 12.06 -23.23 9.90
CA LYS A 541 10.72 -23.57 10.41
C LYS A 541 9.97 -24.49 9.44
N ILE A 542 9.98 -24.15 8.15
CA ILE A 542 9.34 -24.94 7.10
C ILE A 542 9.99 -26.32 6.98
N ALA A 543 11.32 -26.40 7.01
CA ALA A 543 12.05 -27.67 6.95
C ALA A 543 11.70 -28.59 8.13
N LEU A 544 11.64 -28.05 9.35
CA LEU A 544 11.24 -28.82 10.54
C LEU A 544 9.79 -29.29 10.49
N GLU A 545 8.88 -28.50 9.89
CA GLU A 545 7.50 -28.92 9.66
C GLU A 545 7.41 -30.06 8.65
N ILE A 546 8.08 -29.93 7.51
CA ILE A 546 8.09 -30.96 6.45
C ILE A 546 8.75 -32.24 6.92
N GLN A 547 9.83 -32.17 7.71
CA GLN A 547 10.52 -33.36 8.22
C GLN A 547 9.59 -34.21 9.12
N LYS A 548 8.63 -33.59 9.81
CA LYS A 548 7.64 -34.34 10.60
C LYS A 548 6.72 -35.16 9.70
N GLU A 549 6.40 -34.67 8.51
CA GLU A 549 5.59 -35.38 7.51
C GLU A 549 6.42 -36.35 6.67
N HIS A 550 7.72 -36.07 6.50
CA HIS A 550 8.70 -36.83 5.72
C HIS A 550 9.98 -37.13 6.54
N PRO A 551 9.95 -38.12 7.45
CA PRO A 551 11.04 -38.40 8.38
C PRO A 551 12.38 -38.77 7.73
N GLU A 552 12.35 -39.24 6.48
CA GLU A 552 13.52 -39.57 5.67
C GLU A 552 14.29 -38.35 5.17
N MET A 553 13.67 -37.16 5.20
CA MET A 553 14.33 -35.91 4.79
C MET A 553 15.43 -35.54 5.79
N GLN A 554 16.61 -35.23 5.27
CA GLN A 554 17.76 -34.82 6.08
C GLN A 554 17.85 -33.30 6.17
N ILE A 555 18.07 -32.76 7.36
CA ILE A 555 18.42 -31.34 7.56
C ILE A 555 19.89 -31.28 7.94
N ILE A 556 20.67 -30.50 7.18
CA ILE A 556 22.11 -30.35 7.34
C ILE A 556 22.42 -28.87 7.60
N GLY A 557 23.13 -28.56 8.67
CA GLY A 557 23.55 -27.20 8.97
C GLY A 557 23.51 -26.89 10.46
N PRO A 558 23.48 -25.61 10.84
CA PRO A 558 23.43 -25.19 12.24
C PRO A 558 22.17 -25.71 12.95
N PRO A 559 22.23 -25.95 14.27
CA PRO A 559 21.05 -26.40 15.02
C PRO A 559 20.02 -25.27 15.19
N TRP A 560 18.75 -25.63 15.33
CA TRP A 560 17.60 -24.72 15.37
C TRP A 560 17.77 -23.57 16.36
N GLU A 561 18.38 -23.82 17.52
CA GLU A 561 18.56 -22.83 18.59
C GLU A 561 19.36 -21.62 18.13
N LYS A 562 20.24 -21.79 17.12
CA LYS A 562 21.02 -20.68 16.56
C LYS A 562 20.18 -19.76 15.66
N PHE A 563 19.07 -20.24 15.10
CA PHE A 563 18.16 -19.45 14.24
C PHE A 563 17.18 -18.56 15.02
N LEU A 564 16.97 -18.84 16.31
CA LEU A 564 16.01 -18.13 17.18
C LEU A 564 16.36 -16.64 17.45
N ARG A 565 17.52 -16.16 17.00
CA ARG A 565 17.97 -14.78 17.19
C ARG A 565 17.15 -13.76 16.38
N ARG A 566 16.41 -14.19 15.35
CA ARG A 566 15.72 -13.33 14.37
C ARG A 566 14.32 -13.85 14.08
N LYS A 567 13.29 -13.00 14.11
CA LYS A 567 11.87 -13.48 14.15
C LYS A 567 11.09 -13.27 12.85
N GLU A 568 11.31 -12.18 12.11
CA GLU A 568 10.52 -11.83 10.90
C GLU A 568 11.32 -11.02 9.87
N TYR A 569 11.03 -11.19 8.58
CA TYR A 569 11.63 -10.40 7.49
C TYR A 569 11.21 -8.93 7.59
N GLY A 570 12.11 -8.03 7.18
CA GLY A 570 11.70 -6.66 6.83
C GLY A 570 10.74 -6.69 5.64
N VAL A 571 9.72 -5.83 5.65
CA VAL A 571 8.70 -5.78 4.59
C VAL A 571 9.32 -5.45 3.24
N GLY A 572 9.19 -6.38 2.28
CA GLY A 572 9.80 -6.26 0.95
C GLY A 572 11.32 -6.45 0.93
N LYS A 573 11.97 -6.70 2.07
CA LYS A 573 13.43 -6.86 2.20
C LYS A 573 13.84 -8.33 2.14
N LEU A 574 15.09 -8.56 1.73
CA LEU A 574 15.79 -9.84 1.89
C LEU A 574 16.46 -9.99 3.27
N TYR A 575 16.37 -8.98 4.16
CA TYR A 575 17.05 -8.95 5.47
C TYR A 575 16.18 -8.43 6.62
N ASP A 576 16.65 -8.62 7.86
CA ASP A 576 15.94 -8.30 9.12
C ASP A 576 15.79 -6.78 9.37
N ARG A 577 14.71 -6.41 10.08
CA ARG A 577 14.46 -5.08 10.64
C ARG A 577 15.46 -4.70 11.75
N ALA A 578 16.03 -5.68 12.46
CA ALA A 578 16.94 -5.44 13.58
C ALA A 578 18.38 -5.03 13.20
N LEU A 579 18.76 -5.14 11.92
CA LEU A 579 20.09 -4.75 11.44
C LEU A 579 20.28 -3.24 11.27
N GLY A 580 19.25 -2.42 11.53
CA GLY A 580 19.34 -0.96 11.52
C GLY A 580 19.73 -0.32 12.86
N ASP A 581 19.88 -1.10 13.93
CA ASP A 581 20.18 -0.62 15.29
C ASP A 581 21.61 -1.00 15.77
N ILE A 582 22.59 -1.11 14.85
CA ILE A 582 24.03 -1.18 15.19
C ILE A 582 24.79 -0.05 14.53
#